data_AF-A0A0G1DZ23-F1
#
_entry.id   AF-A0A0G1DZ23-F1
#
_cell.length_a   1.000
_cell.length_b   1.000
_cell.length_c   1.000
_cell.angle_alpha   90.00
_cell.angle_beta   90.00
_cell.angle_gamma   90.00
#
_symmetry.space_group_name_H-M   'P 1'
#
loop_
_entity.id
_entity.type
_entity.pdbx_description
1 polymer ?
#
loop_
_entity_poly.entity_id
_entity_poly.type
_entity_poly.pdbx_seq_one_letter_code
_entity_poly.pdbx_strand_id
1 'polypeptide(L)'
;MRVKRVKIGIKSLEDVLEDAKEAMKKLELGEKVKPEKGLYFESIEGFRKALTPRRLELLRLIREKQPGSIQELSRLAKRDIKSVATDIALLEDLGLIGMKRKKVGRRESTPTVNYDKINLEIAV
;
A
#
# COMPACT_ATOMS: atom_id res chain seq x y z
N MET A 1 -11.92 16.91 8.77
CA MET A 1 -11.64 15.96 7.67
C MET A 1 -11.32 14.58 8.23
N ARG A 2 -11.87 13.51 7.65
CA ARG A 2 -11.64 12.12 8.12
C ARG A 2 -10.32 11.61 7.53
N VAL A 3 -9.29 11.47 8.37
CA VAL A 3 -7.96 10.96 7.97
C VAL A 3 -8.11 9.53 7.42
N LYS A 4 -7.76 9.30 6.16
CA LYS A 4 -7.76 7.97 5.54
C LYS A 4 -6.48 7.23 5.94
N ARG A 5 -6.63 5.98 6.36
CA ARG A 5 -5.51 5.16 6.83
C ARG A 5 -5.44 3.86 6.05
N VAL A 6 -4.23 3.42 5.75
CA VAL A 6 -3.97 2.05 5.31
C VAL A 6 -3.34 1.28 6.47
N LYS A 7 -3.84 0.08 6.72
CA LYS A 7 -3.32 -0.84 7.74
C LYS A 7 -2.32 -1.77 7.08
N ILE A 8 -1.13 -1.86 7.67
CA ILE A 8 -0.08 -2.79 7.28
C ILE A 8 0.26 -3.63 8.51
N GLY A 9 0.17 -4.94 8.39
CA GLY A 9 0.43 -5.88 9.48
C GLY A 9 1.53 -6.88 9.15
N ILE A 10 2.17 -7.43 10.18
CA ILE A 10 2.95 -8.67 10.06
C ILE A 10 2.21 -9.76 10.83
N LYS A 11 1.78 -10.80 10.13
CA LYS A 11 0.99 -11.93 10.67
C LYS A 11 1.34 -13.21 9.94
N SER A 12 1.44 -14.32 10.68
CA SER A 12 1.59 -15.64 10.08
C SER A 12 0.31 -16.08 9.37
N LEU A 13 0.41 -17.11 8.52
CA LEU A 13 -0.78 -17.67 7.88
C LEU A 13 -1.73 -18.25 8.94
N GLU A 14 -1.17 -18.86 9.98
CA GLU A 14 -1.92 -19.40 11.12
C GLU A 14 -2.73 -18.32 11.83
N ASP A 15 -2.14 -17.15 12.10
CA ASP A 15 -2.84 -16.02 12.74
C ASP A 15 -4.01 -15.55 11.89
N VAL A 16 -3.81 -15.45 10.57
CA VAL A 16 -4.85 -15.02 9.62
C VAL A 16 -6.00 -16.03 9.58
N LEU A 17 -5.70 -17.33 9.65
CA LEU A 17 -6.72 -18.38 9.69
C LEU A 17 -7.50 -18.34 11.00
N GLU A 18 -6.85 -18.10 12.14
CA GLU A 18 -7.54 -18.01 13.43
C GLU A 18 -8.43 -16.75 13.50
N ASP A 19 -7.93 -15.60 13.02
CA ASP A 19 -8.74 -14.37 12.89
C ASP A 19 -10.00 -14.60 12.04
N ALA A 20 -9.84 -15.31 10.91
CA ALA A 20 -10.95 -15.64 10.01
C ALA A 20 -11.98 -16.57 10.68
N LYS A 21 -11.50 -17.58 11.41
CA LYS A 21 -12.35 -18.52 12.16
C LYS A 21 -13.10 -17.83 13.29
N GLU A 22 -12.47 -16.93 14.03
CA GLU A 22 -13.16 -16.10 15.03
C GLU A 22 -14.22 -15.19 14.40
N ALA A 23 -13.90 -14.56 13.27
CA ALA A 23 -14.85 -13.73 12.54
C ALA A 23 -16.07 -14.54 12.07
N MET A 24 -15.87 -15.76 11.55
CA MET A 24 -16.97 -16.64 11.15
C MET A 24 -17.86 -17.02 12.35
N LYS A 25 -17.28 -17.43 13.48
CA LYS A 25 -18.05 -17.77 14.69
C LYS A 25 -18.90 -16.60 15.17
N LYS A 26 -18.35 -15.38 15.19
CA LYS A 26 -19.10 -14.17 15.58
C LYS A 26 -20.28 -13.90 14.64
N LEU A 27 -20.10 -14.11 13.33
CA LEU A 27 -21.18 -13.99 12.36
C LEU A 27 -22.27 -15.05 12.57
N GLU A 28 -21.91 -16.30 12.85
CA GLU A 28 -22.86 -17.38 13.16
C GLU A 28 -23.70 -17.06 14.41
N LEU A 29 -23.10 -16.39 15.39
CA LEU A 29 -23.78 -15.91 16.60
C LEU A 29 -24.64 -14.65 16.37
N GLY A 30 -24.73 -14.15 15.13
CA GLY A 30 -25.48 -12.93 14.79
C GLY A 30 -24.78 -11.63 15.22
N GLU A 31 -23.52 -11.70 15.64
CA GLU A 31 -22.74 -10.51 16.00
C GLU A 31 -22.28 -9.73 14.76
N LYS A 32 -22.12 -8.41 14.93
CA LYS A 32 -21.60 -7.54 13.88
C LYS A 32 -20.08 -7.63 13.82
N VAL A 33 -19.55 -8.29 12.80
CA VAL A 33 -18.13 -8.25 12.48
C VAL A 33 -17.84 -7.06 11.56
N LYS A 34 -16.85 -6.24 11.93
CA LYS A 34 -16.38 -5.16 11.06
C LYS A 34 -15.44 -5.73 10.00
N PRO A 35 -15.65 -5.45 8.71
CA PRO A 35 -14.72 -5.88 7.67
C PRO A 35 -13.37 -5.20 7.88
N GLU A 36 -12.35 -5.99 8.15
CA GLU A 36 -10.99 -5.50 8.25
C GLU A 36 -10.32 -5.60 6.88
N LYS A 37 -9.75 -4.49 6.41
CA LYS A 37 -8.96 -4.44 5.17
C LYS A 37 -7.57 -3.92 5.50
N GLY A 38 -6.55 -4.69 5.14
CA GLY A 38 -5.16 -4.35 5.38
C GLY A 38 -4.23 -5.16 4.47
N LEU A 39 -3.00 -4.68 4.33
CA LEU A 39 -1.91 -5.39 3.69
C LEU A 39 -1.14 -6.14 4.77
N TYR A 40 -1.03 -7.46 4.67
CA TYR A 40 -0.32 -8.28 5.64
C TYR A 40 0.92 -8.93 5.02
N PHE A 41 2.00 -8.96 5.78
CA PHE A 41 3.23 -9.64 5.44
C PHE A 41 3.44 -10.83 6.36
N GLU A 42 3.88 -11.95 5.83
CA GLU A 42 4.18 -13.16 6.63
C GLU A 42 5.35 -12.96 7.60
N SER A 43 6.28 -12.04 7.27
CA SER A 43 7.47 -11.80 8.07
C SER A 43 7.93 -10.35 8.02
N ILE A 44 8.69 -9.96 9.04
CA ILE A 44 9.37 -8.66 9.10
C ILE A 44 10.37 -8.49 7.95
N GLU A 45 10.99 -9.58 7.49
CA GLU A 45 11.91 -9.56 6.37
C GLU A 45 11.16 -9.27 5.06
N GLY A 46 10.02 -9.92 4.84
CA GLY A 46 9.14 -9.63 3.69
C GLY A 46 8.67 -8.18 3.68
N PHE A 47 8.22 -7.67 4.83
CA PHE A 47 7.86 -6.27 5.01
C PHE A 47 9.02 -5.33 4.66
N ARG A 48 10.23 -5.56 5.20
CA ARG A 48 11.41 -4.71 4.95
C ARG A 48 11.87 -4.75 3.50
N LYS A 49 11.74 -5.90 2.83
CA LYS A 49 12.03 -6.05 1.40
C LYS A 49 11.02 -5.31 0.54
N ALA A 50 9.75 -5.30 0.93
CA ALA A 50 8.68 -4.64 0.19
C ALA A 50 8.63 -3.12 0.41
N LEU A 51 8.75 -2.66 1.66
CA LEU A 51 8.60 -1.26 2.06
C LEU A 51 9.93 -0.67 2.53
N THR A 52 10.83 -0.50 1.57
CA THR A 52 12.13 0.13 1.82
C THR A 52 11.99 1.63 2.11
N PRO A 53 12.96 2.26 2.78
CA PRO A 53 12.94 3.71 3.02
C PRO A 53 12.73 4.54 1.74
N ARG A 54 13.34 4.10 0.63
CA ARG A 54 13.20 4.75 -0.69
C ARG A 54 11.78 4.65 -1.26
N ARG A 55 11.07 3.54 -1.01
CA ARG A 55 9.68 3.39 -1.44
C ARG A 55 8.72 4.17 -0.55
N LEU A 56 8.98 4.22 0.75
CA LEU A 56 8.24 5.09 1.67
C LEU A 56 8.40 6.58 1.29
N GLU A 57 9.59 6.98 0.84
CA GLU A 57 9.83 8.32 0.30
C GLU A 57 9.01 8.60 -0.96
N LEU A 58 8.93 7.64 -1.90
CA LEU A 58 8.09 7.78 -3.09
C LEU A 58 6.61 7.96 -2.71
N LEU A 59 6.09 7.18 -1.75
CA LEU A 59 4.71 7.33 -1.27
C LEU A 59 4.45 8.75 -0.71
N ARG A 60 5.39 9.29 0.06
CA ARG A 60 5.31 10.66 0.58
C ARG A 60 5.35 11.70 -0.55
N LEU A 61 6.29 11.58 -1.48
CA LEU A 61 6.42 12.49 -2.62
C LEU A 61 5.18 12.49 -3.50
N ILE A 62 4.61 11.32 -3.79
CA ILE A 62 3.36 11.21 -4.56
C ILE A 62 2.23 11.96 -3.83
N ARG A 63 2.12 11.78 -2.52
CA ARG A 63 1.07 12.40 -1.71
C ARG A 63 1.20 13.93 -1.59
N GLU A 64 2.43 14.41 -1.45
CA GLU A 64 2.75 15.83 -1.23
C GLU A 64 2.78 16.63 -2.53
N LYS A 65 3.42 16.09 -3.56
CA LYS A 65 3.70 16.81 -4.82
C LYS A 65 2.72 16.45 -5.94
N GLN A 66 1.98 15.35 -5.81
CA GLN A 66 0.98 14.90 -6.80
C GLN A 66 1.52 14.95 -8.25
N PRO A 67 2.65 14.27 -8.53
CA PRO A 67 3.28 14.32 -9.84
C PRO A 67 2.32 13.81 -10.92
N GLY A 68 2.30 14.47 -12.07
CA GLY A 68 1.46 14.10 -13.22
C GLY A 68 1.92 12.82 -13.92
N SER A 69 3.16 12.37 -13.70
CA SER A 69 3.72 11.17 -14.35
C SER A 69 4.85 10.53 -13.55
N ILE A 70 5.22 9.30 -13.91
CA ILE A 70 6.42 8.62 -13.38
C ILE A 70 7.70 9.41 -13.70
N GLN A 71 7.78 10.07 -14.86
CA GLN A 71 8.92 10.90 -15.26
C GLN A 71 9.11 12.11 -14.33
N GLU A 72 8.00 12.74 -13.96
CA GLU A 72 8.04 13.87 -13.02
C GLU A 72 8.42 13.39 -11.62
N LEU A 73 7.85 12.27 -11.17
CA LEU A 73 8.20 11.66 -9.89
C LEU A 73 9.70 11.31 -9.81
N SER A 74 10.28 10.80 -10.90
CA SER A 74 11.72 10.46 -10.91
C SER A 74 12.60 11.71 -10.79
N ARG A 75 12.20 12.83 -11.40
CA ARG A 75 12.88 14.12 -11.24
C ARG A 75 12.77 14.65 -9.80
N LEU A 76 11.58 14.60 -9.21
CA LEU A 76 11.34 15.03 -7.83
C LEU A 76 12.13 14.19 -6.82
N ALA A 77 12.17 12.87 -7.03
CA ALA A 77 12.92 11.95 -6.20
C ALA A 77 14.44 11.98 -6.48
N LYS A 78 14.90 12.67 -7.53
CA LYS A 78 16.29 12.66 -8.02
C LYS A 78 16.82 11.24 -8.25
N ARG A 79 15.99 10.38 -8.86
CA ARG A 79 16.29 8.96 -9.10
C ARG A 79 16.12 8.61 -10.58
N ASP A 80 16.79 7.54 -11.00
CA ASP A 80 16.58 6.96 -12.33
C ASP A 80 15.13 6.51 -12.53
N ILE A 81 14.60 6.76 -13.74
CA ILE A 81 13.22 6.49 -14.09
C ILE A 81 12.89 4.99 -14.06
N LYS A 82 13.83 4.11 -14.42
CA LYS A 82 13.58 2.66 -14.45
C LYS A 82 13.36 2.14 -13.04
N SER A 83 14.19 2.56 -12.09
CA SER A 83 14.12 2.22 -10.68
C SER A 83 12.82 2.72 -10.06
N VAL A 84 12.43 3.96 -10.38
CA VAL A 84 11.15 4.51 -9.91
C VAL A 84 9.98 3.74 -10.54
N ALA A 85 10.02 3.41 -11.83
CA ALA A 85 8.97 2.62 -12.47
C ALA A 85 8.82 1.23 -11.82
N THR A 86 9.92 0.55 -11.52
CA THR A 86 9.90 -0.75 -10.80
C THR A 86 9.33 -0.61 -9.40
N ASP A 87 9.74 0.41 -8.64
CA ASP A 87 9.21 0.67 -7.30
C ASP A 87 7.71 1.01 -7.34
N ILE A 88 7.27 1.76 -8.34
CA ILE A 88 5.86 2.11 -8.56
C ILE A 88 5.04 0.87 -8.90
N ALA A 89 5.52 0.01 -9.79
CA ALA A 89 4.84 -1.24 -10.12
C ALA A 89 4.64 -2.12 -8.87
N LEU A 90 5.69 -2.31 -8.06
CA LEU A 90 5.58 -3.05 -6.81
C LEU A 90 4.57 -2.43 -5.85
N LEU A 91 4.59 -1.10 -5.69
CA LEU A 91 3.64 -0.41 -4.81
C LEU A 91 2.19 -0.47 -5.34
N GLU A 92 1.99 -0.52 -6.66
CA GLU A 92 0.69 -0.71 -7.30
C GLU A 92 0.18 -2.13 -7.02
N ASP A 93 1.04 -3.15 -7.17
CA ASP A 93 0.73 -4.55 -6.90
C ASP A 93 0.37 -4.78 -5.42
N LEU A 94 1.05 -4.09 -4.50
CA LEU A 94 0.71 -4.10 -3.07
C LEU A 94 -0.56 -3.29 -2.73
N GLY A 95 -1.17 -2.61 -3.71
CA GLY A 95 -2.34 -1.75 -3.51
C GLY A 95 -2.05 -0.48 -2.71
N LEU A 96 -0.78 -0.11 -2.53
CA LEU A 96 -0.36 1.08 -1.77
C LEU A 96 -0.39 2.35 -2.61
N ILE A 97 -0.46 2.23 -3.94
CA ILE A 97 -0.74 3.34 -4.86
C ILE A 97 -1.81 2.92 -5.86
N GLY A 98 -2.53 3.90 -6.40
CA GLY A 98 -3.37 3.73 -7.58
C GLY A 98 -2.74 4.40 -8.80
N MET A 99 -3.00 3.86 -9.99
CA MET A 99 -2.55 4.45 -11.25
C MET A 99 -3.72 4.96 -12.08
N LYS A 100 -3.72 6.26 -12.38
CA LYS A 100 -4.66 6.82 -13.37
C LYS A 100 -4.03 6.66 -14.75
N ARG A 101 -4.66 5.88 -15.62
CA ARG A 101 -4.21 5.62 -17.01
C ARG A 101 -5.14 6.36 -17.98
N LYS A 102 -4.61 7.28 -18.80
CA LYS A 102 -5.39 7.94 -19.87
C LYS A 102 -5.55 7.00 -21.07
N LYS A 103 -6.74 6.97 -21.68
CA LYS A 103 -7.15 6.01 -22.74
C LYS A 103 -6.58 6.25 -24.14
N VAL A 104 -5.88 7.35 -24.43
CA VAL A 104 -5.44 7.67 -25.81
C VAL A 104 -4.00 8.18 -25.85
N GLY A 105 -3.15 7.54 -26.67
CA GLY A 105 -1.97 8.14 -27.28
C GLY A 105 -0.62 8.01 -26.57
N ARG A 106 -0.52 8.20 -25.23
CA ARG A 106 0.79 8.06 -24.56
C ARG A 106 0.69 8.02 -23.03
N ARG A 107 1.24 6.93 -22.46
CA ARG A 107 2.18 6.79 -21.30
C ARG A 107 2.14 7.73 -20.08
N GLU A 108 1.14 8.58 -19.89
CA GLU A 108 0.98 9.31 -18.64
C GLU A 108 0.16 8.47 -17.68
N SER A 109 0.84 7.48 -17.08
CA SER A 109 0.34 6.83 -15.88
C SER A 109 0.70 7.71 -14.68
N THR A 110 -0.35 8.26 -14.06
CA THR A 110 -0.20 9.16 -12.91
C THR A 110 -0.33 8.34 -11.63
N PRO A 111 0.74 8.24 -10.81
CA PRO A 111 0.67 7.56 -9.52
C PRO A 111 -0.10 8.41 -8.52
N THR A 112 -0.90 7.76 -7.69
CA THR A 112 -1.76 8.42 -6.68
C THR A 112 -1.73 7.66 -5.36
N VAL A 113 -1.72 8.38 -4.25
CA VAL A 113 -1.83 7.82 -2.89
C VAL A 113 -3.11 8.35 -2.26
N ASN A 114 -4.04 7.44 -1.95
CA ASN A 114 -5.40 7.78 -1.50
C ASN A 114 -5.58 7.73 0.04
N TYR A 115 -4.49 7.74 0.79
CA TYR A 115 -4.48 7.74 2.26
C TYR A 115 -3.52 8.81 2.81
N ASP A 116 -3.70 9.13 4.09
CA ASP A 116 -2.94 10.16 4.80
C ASP A 116 -1.92 9.55 5.77
N LYS A 117 -2.17 8.35 6.29
CA LYS A 117 -1.30 7.66 7.25
C LYS A 117 -1.22 6.15 6.98
N ILE A 118 -0.05 5.59 7.26
CA ILE A 118 0.18 4.16 7.34
C ILE A 118 0.19 3.79 8.82
N ASN A 119 -0.68 2.86 9.22
CA ASN A 119 -0.63 2.24 10.54
C ASN A 119 0.11 0.91 10.38
N LEU A 120 1.23 0.75 11.08
CA LEU A 120 1.99 -0.50 11.13
C LEU A 120 1.66 -1.25 12.42
N GLU A 121 1.24 -2.50 12.30
CA GLU A 121 0.98 -3.39 13.43
C GLU A 121 1.89 -4.62 13.34
N ILE A 122 2.55 -4.93 14.45
CA ILE A 122 3.47 -6.06 14.55
C ILE A 122 3.04 -6.83 15.80
N ALA A 123 2.60 -8.07 15.60
CA ALA A 123 2.38 -9.00 16.71
C ALA A 123 3.75 -9.46 17.26
N VAL A 124 3.88 -9.53 18.57
CA VAL A 124 5.09 -9.97 19.29
C VAL A 124 4.72 -11.13 20.20
#